data_AF-A0A497UPZ5-F1
#
_entry.id   AF-A0A497UPZ5-F1
#
_cell.length_a   1.000
_cell.length_b   1.000
_cell.length_c   1.000
_cell.angle_alpha   90.00
_cell.angle_beta   90.00
_cell.angle_gamma   90.00
#
_symmetry.space_group_name_H-M   'P 1'
#
loop_
_entity.id
_entity.type
_entity.pdbx_description
1 polymer ?
#
loop_
_entity_poly.entity_id
_entity_poly.type
_entity_poly.pdbx_seq_one_letter_code
_entity_poly.pdbx_strand_id
1 'polypeptide(L)'
;MDFFRKNIIFISSILFILNEKQYKPLNYRIKPMLKIEFEEPHLELCECCGKETVNLTRFVYEDDDAFAIYYIKFTRDHEDKVANGIISIGDWGTDEVPENRYSFPFRIWTKGKNYQVGLMDREESPWTHQILGKILDRNDALKHPWIKEVFHITDHIVMEDKEVIEYFSE
;
A
#
# COMPACT_ATOMS: atom_id res chain seq x y z
N MET A 1 -18.26 53.92 -32.36
CA MET A 1 -18.78 53.58 -31.02
C MET A 1 -19.45 52.23 -31.16
N ASP A 2 -18.66 51.16 -31.14
CA ASP A 2 -18.25 50.47 -29.90
C ASP A 2 -19.50 49.86 -29.23
N PHE A 3 -19.66 48.56 -29.03
CA PHE A 3 -18.66 47.59 -28.60
C PHE A 3 -19.21 46.16 -28.77
N PHE A 4 -18.28 45.23 -28.95
CA PHE A 4 -18.36 43.81 -29.22
C PHE A 4 -19.36 42.89 -28.46
N ARG A 5 -19.65 41.78 -29.16
CA ARG A 5 -19.71 40.35 -28.72
C ARG A 5 -21.02 39.74 -28.19
N LYS A 6 -21.63 38.95 -29.09
CA LYS A 6 -22.07 37.55 -28.96
C LYS A 6 -22.31 37.03 -27.53
N ASN A 7 -23.58 36.82 -27.18
CA ASN A 7 -24.01 35.75 -26.28
C ASN A 7 -25.10 34.94 -26.98
N ILE A 8 -24.71 33.77 -27.48
CA ILE A 8 -25.63 32.71 -27.89
C ILE A 8 -25.88 31.87 -26.64
N ILE A 9 -27.10 31.92 -26.12
CA ILE A 9 -27.63 30.85 -25.28
C ILE A 9 -28.94 30.43 -25.94
N PHE A 10 -28.86 29.43 -26.83
CA PHE A 10 -30.04 28.70 -27.26
C PHE A 10 -30.36 27.67 -26.19
N ILE A 11 -31.47 27.92 -25.52
CA ILE A 11 -32.12 27.00 -24.59
C ILE A 11 -32.71 25.87 -25.46
N SER A 12 -32.26 24.64 -25.25
CA SER A 12 -33.06 23.45 -25.62
C SER A 12 -33.51 22.76 -24.35
N SER A 13 -34.70 23.17 -23.94
CA SER A 13 -35.62 22.56 -23.00
C SER A 13 -35.56 21.03 -22.96
N ILE A 14 -35.20 20.45 -21.81
CA ILE A 14 -35.92 19.29 -21.27
C ILE A 14 -36.21 19.58 -19.80
N LEU A 15 -37.49 19.81 -19.58
CA LEU A 15 -38.21 19.87 -18.32
C LEU A 15 -37.92 18.58 -17.51
N PHE A 16 -37.23 18.67 -16.38
CA PHE A 16 -37.30 17.63 -15.37
C PHE A 16 -37.63 18.25 -14.02
N ILE A 17 -38.78 17.81 -13.53
CA ILE A 17 -39.47 18.26 -12.32
C ILE A 17 -38.55 18.11 -11.12
N LEU A 18 -38.26 19.22 -10.43
CA LEU A 18 -37.55 19.25 -9.16
C LEU A 18 -38.42 18.58 -8.09
N ASN A 19 -38.04 17.37 -7.68
CA ASN A 19 -38.53 16.75 -6.46
C ASN A 19 -37.54 17.14 -5.35
N GLU A 20 -38.03 17.86 -4.33
CA GLU A 20 -37.27 18.26 -3.14
C GLU A 20 -36.90 17.05 -2.27
N LYS A 21 -35.95 16.24 -2.72
CA LYS A 21 -35.21 15.34 -1.83
C LYS A 21 -33.95 16.06 -1.41
N GLN A 22 -33.91 16.44 -0.13
CA GLN A 22 -32.73 16.92 0.59
C GLN A 22 -31.47 16.20 0.09
N TYR A 23 -30.62 16.92 -0.65
CA TYR A 23 -29.27 16.48 -0.92
C TYR A 23 -28.52 16.50 0.42
N LYS A 24 -28.47 15.36 1.11
CA LYS A 24 -27.45 15.12 2.11
C LYS A 24 -26.13 15.00 1.34
N PRO A 25 -25.10 15.83 1.62
CA PRO A 25 -23.81 15.64 1.00
C PRO A 25 -23.35 14.22 1.35
N LEU A 26 -23.12 13.41 0.32
CA LEU A 26 -22.51 12.10 0.51
C LEU A 26 -21.12 12.40 1.08
N ASN A 27 -20.90 11.99 2.33
CA ASN A 27 -19.62 12.17 3.01
C ASN A 27 -18.62 11.18 2.40
N TYR A 28 -18.21 11.44 1.15
CA TYR A 28 -17.19 10.68 0.46
C TYR A 28 -15.87 11.05 1.12
N ARG A 29 -15.44 10.23 2.07
CA ARG A 29 -14.09 10.29 2.63
C ARG A 29 -13.15 9.96 1.46
N ILE A 30 -12.59 10.99 0.82
CA ILE A 30 -11.52 10.79 -0.18
C ILE A 30 -10.43 10.06 0.58
N LYS A 31 -10.18 8.80 0.20
CA LYS A 31 -9.06 8.05 0.76
C LYS A 31 -7.80 8.82 0.37
N PRO A 32 -6.94 9.19 1.32
CA PRO A 32 -5.76 9.99 1.02
C PRO A 32 -4.88 9.26 0.01
N MET A 33 -4.20 10.02 -0.83
CA MET A 33 -3.38 9.47 -1.91
C MET A 33 -2.04 9.04 -1.33
N LEU A 34 -1.77 7.73 -1.34
CA LEU A 34 -0.47 7.22 -0.92
C LEU A 34 0.57 7.47 -2.01
N LYS A 35 1.77 7.87 -1.59
CA LYS A 35 2.97 7.93 -2.44
C LYS A 35 3.99 6.95 -1.89
N ILE A 36 4.58 6.13 -2.77
CA ILE A 36 5.67 5.23 -2.41
C ILE A 36 6.97 5.78 -2.98
N GLU A 37 7.99 5.85 -2.14
CA GLU A 37 9.38 6.09 -2.52
C GLU A 37 10.15 4.77 -2.55
N PHE A 38 10.92 4.56 -3.61
CA PHE A 38 11.58 3.30 -3.94
C PHE A 38 13.09 3.44 -3.77
N GLU A 39 13.65 2.83 -2.73
CA GLU A 39 15.10 2.67 -2.62
C GLU A 39 15.60 1.61 -3.60
N GLU A 40 16.90 1.71 -3.93
CA GLU A 40 17.57 0.71 -4.75
C GLU A 40 17.49 -0.68 -4.12
N PRO A 41 17.19 -1.74 -4.90
CA PRO A 41 17.15 -3.11 -4.38
C PRO A 41 18.48 -3.55 -3.80
N HIS A 42 18.44 -4.24 -2.65
CA HIS A 42 19.60 -4.92 -2.09
C HIS A 42 19.54 -6.42 -2.45
N LEU A 43 20.62 -6.93 -3.03
CA LEU A 43 20.69 -8.32 -3.53
C LEU A 43 21.53 -9.19 -2.58
N GLU A 44 21.05 -10.38 -2.29
CA GLU A 44 21.76 -11.41 -1.53
C GLU A 44 21.52 -12.80 -2.12
N LEU A 45 22.24 -13.83 -1.66
CA LEU A 45 22.03 -15.21 -2.11
C LEU A 45 21.15 -15.97 -1.11
N CYS A 46 20.15 -16.72 -1.59
CA CYS A 46 19.40 -17.62 -0.71
C CYS A 46 20.33 -18.70 -0.16
N GLU A 47 20.37 -18.85 1.16
CA GLU A 47 21.10 -19.95 1.82
C GLU A 47 20.60 -21.33 1.41
N CYS A 48 19.33 -21.41 1.00
CA CYS A 48 18.64 -22.64 0.61
C CYS A 48 19.10 -23.21 -0.75
N CYS A 49 19.23 -22.36 -1.76
CA CYS A 49 19.39 -22.78 -3.16
C CYS A 49 20.41 -21.95 -3.96
N GLY A 50 21.03 -20.94 -3.34
CA GLY A 50 22.02 -20.05 -3.96
C GLY A 50 21.45 -19.07 -4.99
N LYS A 51 20.13 -19.00 -5.17
CA LYS A 51 19.48 -18.05 -6.08
C LYS A 51 19.43 -16.65 -5.49
N GLU A 52 19.31 -15.66 -6.35
CA GLU A 52 19.31 -14.25 -5.96
C GLU A 52 18.02 -13.89 -5.21
N THR A 53 18.17 -13.31 -4.03
CA THR A 53 17.10 -12.75 -3.21
C THR A 53 17.16 -11.24 -3.29
N VAL A 54 16.03 -10.66 -3.68
CA VAL A 54 15.84 -9.22 -3.78
C VAL A 54 15.21 -8.74 -2.46
N ASN A 55 15.86 -7.79 -1.80
CA ASN A 55 15.36 -7.13 -0.59
C ASN A 55 15.05 -5.67 -0.91
N LEU A 56 13.83 -5.25 -0.62
CA LEU A 56 13.31 -3.93 -0.97
C LEU A 56 12.98 -3.16 0.30
N THR A 57 13.36 -1.89 0.32
CA THR A 57 12.97 -0.89 1.34
C THR A 57 12.15 0.19 0.68
N ARG A 58 10.99 0.51 1.26
CA ARG A 58 10.01 1.40 0.65
C ARG A 58 9.40 2.30 1.71
N PHE A 59 9.38 3.60 1.42
CA PHE A 59 8.78 4.60 2.30
C PHE A 59 7.42 5.00 1.74
N VAL A 60 6.40 5.02 2.61
CA VAL A 60 5.02 5.32 2.26
C VAL A 60 4.63 6.64 2.92
N TYR A 61 4.19 7.58 2.10
CA TYR A 61 3.75 8.90 2.52
C TYR A 61 2.25 9.04 2.31
N GLU A 62 1.56 9.61 3.29
CA GLU A 62 0.16 10.02 3.23
C GLU A 62 0.11 11.54 3.30
N ASP A 63 -0.38 12.20 2.25
CA ASP A 63 -0.43 13.67 2.15
C ASP A 63 0.93 14.37 2.46
N ASP A 64 2.03 13.80 1.94
CA ASP A 64 3.44 14.19 2.14
C ASP A 64 4.04 13.90 3.53
N ASP A 65 3.27 13.35 4.48
CA ASP A 65 3.77 12.93 5.79
C ASP A 65 4.18 11.45 5.77
N ALA A 66 5.37 11.14 6.32
CA ALA A 66 5.87 9.77 6.41
C ALA A 66 4.99 8.93 7.35
N PHE A 67 4.24 8.01 6.76
CA PHE A 67 3.16 7.26 7.43
C PHE A 67 3.54 5.80 7.70
N ALA A 68 4.28 5.19 6.78
CA ALA A 68 4.71 3.81 6.93
C ALA A 68 6.04 3.53 6.20
N ILE A 69 6.69 2.45 6.62
CA ILE A 69 7.75 1.80 5.85
C ILE A 69 7.28 0.37 5.59
N TYR A 70 7.58 -0.17 4.41
CA TYR A 70 7.53 -1.60 4.22
C TYR A 70 8.84 -2.16 3.72
N TYR A 71 9.14 -3.36 4.21
CA TYR A 71 10.14 -4.23 3.64
C TYR A 71 9.43 -5.36 2.92
N ILE A 72 9.98 -5.77 1.78
CA ILE A 72 9.54 -6.97 1.08
C ILE A 72 10.74 -7.67 0.48
N LYS A 73 10.74 -9.00 0.52
CA LYS A 73 11.79 -9.82 -0.06
C LYS A 73 11.22 -11.03 -0.77
N PHE A 74 11.90 -11.43 -1.84
CA PHE A 74 11.58 -12.61 -2.62
C PHE A 74 12.83 -13.15 -3.28
N THR A 75 12.86 -14.45 -3.53
CA THR A 75 13.98 -15.14 -4.19
C THR A 75 13.58 -15.46 -5.61
N ARG A 76 14.34 -14.97 -6.59
CA ARG A 76 14.16 -15.23 -8.02
C ARG A 76 14.32 -16.73 -8.28
N ASP A 77 13.50 -17.25 -9.20
CA ASP A 77 13.46 -18.67 -9.58
C ASP A 77 13.23 -19.67 -8.43
N HIS A 78 12.87 -19.26 -7.21
CA HIS A 78 12.61 -20.20 -6.11
C HIS A 78 11.40 -21.10 -6.42
N GLU A 79 11.38 -22.34 -5.91
CA GLU A 79 10.28 -23.28 -6.16
C GLU A 79 8.94 -22.70 -5.68
N ASP A 80 8.97 -22.09 -4.49
CA ASP A 80 7.86 -21.30 -3.96
C ASP A 80 7.91 -19.86 -4.51
N LYS A 81 6.90 -19.49 -5.30
CA LYS A 81 6.75 -18.14 -5.84
C LYS A 81 5.96 -17.24 -4.87
N VAL A 82 6.65 -16.76 -3.84
CA VAL A 82 6.09 -15.96 -2.74
C VAL A 82 6.99 -14.78 -2.41
N ALA A 83 6.39 -13.62 -2.15
CA ALA A 83 7.08 -12.47 -1.59
C ALA A 83 6.63 -12.27 -0.15
N ASN A 84 7.58 -12.27 0.79
CA ASN A 84 7.31 -12.05 2.21
C ASN A 84 7.63 -10.59 2.53
N GLY A 85 6.81 -9.95 3.34
CA GLY A 85 6.99 -8.56 3.70
C GLY A 85 6.51 -8.22 5.11
N ILE A 86 6.83 -7.01 5.53
CA ILE A 86 6.31 -6.40 6.75
C ILE A 86 6.02 -4.93 6.48
N ILE A 87 4.81 -4.49 6.84
CA ILE A 87 4.44 -3.06 6.82
C ILE A 87 4.49 -2.55 8.24
N SER A 88 5.22 -1.48 8.49
CA SER A 88 5.31 -0.81 9.79
C SER A 88 4.68 0.58 9.70
N ILE A 89 3.53 0.73 10.35
CA ILE A 89 2.72 1.95 10.35
C ILE A 89 2.91 2.68 11.68
N GLY A 90 2.97 4.00 11.65
CA GLY A 90 3.11 4.87 12.82
C GLY A 90 3.99 6.07 12.51
N ASP A 91 4.34 6.83 13.54
CA ASP A 91 5.17 8.01 13.33
C ASP A 91 6.58 7.60 12.87
N TRP A 92 7.09 8.25 11.84
CA TRP A 92 8.45 8.10 11.32
C TRP A 92 9.17 9.45 11.32
N GLY A 93 10.51 9.44 11.36
CA GLY A 93 11.32 10.67 11.37
C GLY A 93 11.67 11.23 12.74
N THR A 94 11.47 10.45 13.81
CA THR A 94 11.92 10.75 15.18
C THR A 94 13.15 9.92 15.55
N ASP A 95 14.00 10.45 16.44
CA ASP A 95 15.21 9.75 16.92
C ASP A 95 14.87 8.51 17.78
N GLU A 96 13.69 8.50 18.41
CA GLU A 96 13.18 7.37 19.19
C GLU A 96 12.17 6.56 18.39
N VAL A 97 12.07 5.24 18.67
CA VAL A 97 11.02 4.38 18.11
C VAL A 97 9.70 4.71 18.82
N PRO A 98 8.70 5.27 18.14
CA PRO A 98 7.45 5.68 18.77
C PRO A 98 6.65 4.49 19.30
N GLU A 99 6.04 4.65 20.47
CA GLU A 99 5.19 3.60 21.09
C GLU A 99 3.95 3.26 20.24
N ASN A 100 3.55 4.16 19.35
CA ASN A 100 2.43 3.99 18.42
C ASN A 100 2.84 3.30 17.11
N ARG A 101 4.06 2.74 16.99
CA ARG A 101 4.49 2.01 15.78
C ARG A 101 4.12 0.53 15.84
N TYR A 102 3.33 0.07 14.87
CA TYR A 102 2.88 -1.32 14.76
C TYR A 102 3.26 -1.91 13.42
N SER A 103 3.68 -3.17 13.44
CA SER A 103 4.14 -3.90 12.27
C SER A 103 3.27 -5.11 11.96
N PHE A 104 3.01 -5.30 10.66
CA PHE A 104 2.08 -6.26 10.10
C PHE A 104 2.83 -7.16 9.11
N PRO A 105 3.30 -8.35 9.55
CA PRO A 105 3.88 -9.33 8.65
C PRO A 105 2.83 -9.81 7.64
N PHE A 106 3.22 -9.88 6.37
CA PHE A 106 2.36 -10.34 5.29
C PHE A 106 3.14 -11.14 4.26
N ARG A 107 2.42 -11.86 3.42
CA ARG A 107 2.94 -12.50 2.22
C ARG A 107 2.04 -12.24 1.02
N ILE A 108 2.65 -12.20 -0.15
CA ILE A 108 1.99 -12.09 -1.44
C ILE A 108 2.31 -13.33 -2.26
N TRP A 109 1.30 -13.87 -2.92
CA TRP A 109 1.44 -14.95 -3.90
C TRP A 109 0.38 -14.80 -4.99
N THR A 110 0.45 -15.59 -6.06
CA THR A 110 -0.56 -15.57 -7.13
C THR A 110 -1.44 -16.82 -7.12
N LYS A 111 -2.70 -16.65 -7.51
CA LYS A 111 -3.61 -17.75 -7.83
C LYS A 111 -4.23 -17.49 -9.20
N GLY A 112 -3.69 -18.13 -10.23
CA GLY A 112 -3.99 -17.77 -11.61
C GLY A 112 -3.47 -16.37 -11.92
N LYS A 113 -4.35 -15.47 -12.38
CA LYS A 113 -4.00 -14.08 -12.72
C LYS A 113 -4.18 -13.08 -11.57
N ASN A 114 -4.57 -13.55 -10.38
CA ASN A 114 -4.89 -12.68 -9.26
C ASN A 114 -3.80 -12.77 -8.18
N TYR A 115 -3.39 -11.61 -7.68
CA TYR A 115 -2.61 -11.51 -6.46
C TYR A 115 -3.45 -11.92 -5.25
N GLN A 116 -2.80 -12.50 -4.27
CA GLN A 116 -3.35 -12.87 -2.97
C GLN A 116 -2.45 -12.26 -1.90
N VAL A 117 -3.05 -11.72 -0.85
CA VAL A 117 -2.34 -11.16 0.29
C VAL A 117 -2.83 -11.86 1.55
N GLY A 118 -1.90 -12.26 2.41
CA GLY A 118 -2.22 -12.88 3.69
C GLY A 118 -1.30 -12.36 4.78
N LEU A 119 -1.89 -11.99 5.92
CA LEU A 119 -1.13 -11.69 7.13
C LEU A 119 -0.54 -12.96 7.73
N MET A 120 0.61 -12.81 8.36
CA MET A 120 1.39 -13.89 9.00
C MET A 120 1.58 -13.60 10.49
N ASP A 121 1.97 -14.62 11.24
CA ASP A 121 2.36 -14.44 12.64
C ASP A 121 3.76 -13.81 12.73
N ARG A 122 4.08 -13.22 13.89
CA ARG A 122 5.34 -12.50 14.07
C ARG A 122 6.57 -13.39 13.89
N GLU A 123 6.44 -14.67 14.23
CA GLU A 123 7.51 -15.66 14.20
C GLU A 123 7.86 -16.08 12.77
N GLU A 124 6.94 -15.86 11.82
CA GLU A 124 7.15 -16.12 10.39
C GLU A 124 7.84 -14.93 9.69
N SER A 125 7.93 -13.77 10.35
CA SER A 125 8.57 -12.57 9.79
C SER A 125 10.10 -12.73 9.73
N PRO A 126 10.72 -12.51 8.56
CA PRO A 126 12.17 -12.41 8.46
C PRO A 126 12.77 -11.21 9.21
N TRP A 127 11.95 -10.18 9.49
CA TRP A 127 12.39 -8.96 10.18
C TRP A 127 11.95 -8.95 11.64
N THR A 128 12.89 -8.64 12.52
CA THR A 128 12.69 -8.62 13.99
C THR A 128 13.23 -7.36 14.67
N HIS A 129 13.73 -6.40 13.89
CA HIS A 129 14.41 -5.21 14.41
C HIS A 129 13.46 -4.30 15.20
N GLN A 130 13.95 -3.74 16.30
CA GLN A 130 13.16 -2.87 17.19
C GLN A 130 12.59 -1.63 16.49
N ILE A 131 13.27 -1.13 15.45
CA ILE A 131 12.82 0.04 14.67
C ILE A 131 11.46 -0.20 13.99
N LEU A 132 11.01 -1.44 13.83
CA LEU A 132 9.70 -1.78 13.27
C LEU A 132 8.55 -1.64 14.29
N GLY A 133 8.85 -1.22 15.52
CA GLY A 133 7.87 -1.13 16.60
C GLY A 133 7.33 -2.50 16.98
N LYS A 134 6.05 -2.56 17.38
CA LYS A 134 5.42 -3.81 17.83
C LYS A 134 4.96 -4.64 16.64
N ILE A 135 5.68 -5.71 16.34
CA ILE A 135 5.29 -6.73 15.35
C ILE A 135 4.12 -7.55 15.93
N LEU A 136 3.00 -7.54 15.22
CA LEU A 136 1.76 -8.21 15.61
C LEU A 136 1.69 -9.62 15.03
N ASP A 137 1.01 -10.51 15.76
CA ASP A 137 0.55 -11.79 15.24
C ASP A 137 -0.69 -11.60 14.36
N ARG A 138 -0.95 -12.56 13.48
CA ARG A 138 -2.01 -12.49 12.47
C ARG A 138 -3.37 -12.16 13.06
N ASN A 139 -3.70 -12.80 14.18
CA ASN A 139 -5.01 -12.63 14.83
C ASN A 139 -5.23 -11.24 15.42
N ASP A 140 -4.16 -10.58 15.90
CA ASP A 140 -4.22 -9.24 16.45
C ASP A 140 -4.16 -8.19 15.33
N ALA A 141 -3.32 -8.42 14.33
CA ALA A 141 -3.23 -7.63 13.11
C ALA A 141 -4.60 -7.51 12.41
N LEU A 142 -5.34 -8.61 12.26
CA LEU A 142 -6.68 -8.62 11.65
C LEU A 142 -7.74 -7.81 12.43
N LYS A 143 -7.53 -7.57 13.73
CA LYS A 143 -8.43 -6.78 14.58
C LYS A 143 -7.95 -5.34 14.75
N HIS A 144 -6.75 -5.01 14.28
CA HIS A 144 -6.14 -3.71 14.48
C HIS A 144 -6.89 -2.63 13.69
N PRO A 145 -7.04 -1.40 14.23
CA PRO A 145 -7.67 -0.29 13.52
C PRO A 145 -7.07 0.00 12.14
N TRP A 146 -5.78 -0.26 11.95
CA TRP A 146 -5.03 -0.01 10.71
C TRP A 146 -5.08 -1.12 9.66
N ILE A 147 -5.88 -2.17 9.85
CA ILE A 147 -5.93 -3.29 8.91
C ILE A 147 -6.32 -2.85 7.49
N LYS A 148 -7.13 -1.79 7.35
CA LYS A 148 -7.56 -1.28 6.04
C LYS A 148 -6.41 -0.58 5.31
N GLU A 149 -5.54 0.08 6.06
CA GLU A 149 -4.35 0.78 5.60
C GLU A 149 -3.29 -0.22 5.18
N VAL A 150 -3.13 -1.32 5.92
CA VAL A 150 -2.26 -2.44 5.52
C VAL A 150 -2.68 -2.98 4.15
N PHE A 151 -3.96 -3.31 3.96
CA PHE A 151 -4.43 -3.81 2.66
C PHE A 151 -4.32 -2.75 1.56
N HIS A 152 -4.55 -1.48 1.90
CA HIS A 152 -4.36 -0.40 0.95
C HIS A 152 -2.93 -0.34 0.43
N ILE A 153 -1.95 -0.39 1.33
CA ILE A 153 -0.53 -0.41 0.97
C ILE A 153 -0.23 -1.63 0.10
N THR A 154 -0.73 -2.82 0.46
CA THR A 154 -0.49 -4.02 -0.36
C THR A 154 -1.13 -3.95 -1.76
N ASP A 155 -2.25 -3.25 -1.91
CA ASP A 155 -2.82 -2.98 -3.24
C ASP A 155 -1.84 -2.15 -4.07
N HIS A 156 -1.26 -1.09 -3.48
CA HIS A 156 -0.25 -0.26 -4.16
C HIS A 156 1.02 -1.06 -4.48
N ILE A 157 1.48 -1.96 -3.60
CA ILE A 157 2.66 -2.81 -3.86
C ILE A 157 2.50 -3.56 -5.18
N VAL A 158 1.38 -4.26 -5.38
CA VAL A 158 1.16 -5.10 -6.59
C VAL A 158 0.76 -4.30 -7.83
N MET A 159 0.48 -3.00 -7.69
CA MET A 159 0.14 -2.11 -8.81
C MET A 159 1.28 -1.18 -9.23
N GLU A 160 2.22 -0.88 -8.32
CA GLU A 160 3.22 0.18 -8.53
C GLU A 160 4.67 -0.26 -8.29
N ASP A 161 4.95 -1.23 -7.41
CA ASP A 161 6.32 -1.69 -7.17
C ASP A 161 6.79 -2.62 -8.29
N LYS A 162 7.55 -2.06 -9.23
CA LYS A 162 8.01 -2.73 -10.44
C LYS A 162 8.75 -4.03 -10.16
N GLU A 163 9.59 -4.07 -9.13
CA GLU A 163 10.37 -5.26 -8.77
C GLU A 163 9.44 -6.40 -8.33
N VAL A 164 8.38 -6.07 -7.60
CA VAL A 164 7.37 -7.06 -7.16
C VAL A 164 6.49 -7.50 -8.33
N ILE A 165 6.09 -6.57 -9.20
CA ILE A 165 5.28 -6.87 -10.39
C ILE A 165 6.04 -7.79 -11.34
N GLU A 166 7.31 -7.47 -11.61
CA GLU A 166 8.19 -8.25 -12.47
C GLU A 166 8.38 -9.65 -11.90
N TYR A 167 8.71 -9.77 -10.61
CA TYR A 167 8.84 -11.05 -9.93
C TYR A 167 7.63 -11.97 -10.16
N PHE A 168 6.40 -11.46 -10.05
CA PHE A 168 5.21 -12.28 -10.24
C PHE A 168 4.80 -12.50 -11.71
N SER A 169 5.34 -11.72 -12.64
CA SER A 169 5.05 -11.82 -14.08
C SER A 169 5.91 -12.85 -14.81
N GLU A 170 7.04 -13.25 -14.23
CA GLU A 170 7.99 -14.24 -14.77
C GLU A 170 7.44 -15.68 -14.87
#